data_AF-A0A0C3CC24-F1
#
_entry.id   AF-A0A0C3CC24-F1
#
_cell.length_a   1.000
_cell.length_b   1.000
_cell.length_c   1.000
_cell.angle_alpha   90.00
_cell.angle_beta   90.00
_cell.angle_gamma   90.00
#
_symmetry.space_group_name_H-M   'P 1'
#
loop_
_entity.id
_entity.type
_entity.pdbx_description
1 polymer ?
#
loop_
_entity_poly.entity_id
_entity_poly.type
_entity_poly.pdbx_seq_one_letter_code
_entity_poly.pdbx_strand_id
1 'polypeptide(L)'
;MFKFQQARDKLGDEGEHAAWFDNHFNFFNVQQDRDELYDAWKGIELELRKDHRSQNLAFNASDYDAAFSRAKSEHKLRSEFQALVAPSQGSRLPPTNNRGGGNHNKNLSFKSPSRFHPNSQSFPSGSGRSSSSSSSTCLICAEKGHNVFHHQDSPIPVKLADGKPAWSKCTNRGLVALDNRPICVLWNVRGDRPAQNFACTHSKEERAHLCSFCGSKSHHALSWTCRSQAPSN
;
A
#
# COMPACT_ATOMS: atom_id res chain seq x y z
N MET A 1 -16.10 -12.23 -10.91
CA MET A 1 -17.39 -11.51 -10.80
C MET A 1 -17.16 -10.02 -11.07
N PHE A 2 -16.92 -9.65 -12.34
CA PHE A 2 -16.66 -8.26 -12.77
C PHE A 2 -17.68 -7.73 -13.79
N LYS A 3 -18.58 -8.59 -14.29
CA LYS A 3 -19.69 -8.24 -15.18
C LYS A 3 -20.59 -7.11 -14.62
N PHE A 4 -20.74 -7.04 -13.30
CA PHE A 4 -21.46 -5.94 -12.65
C PHE A 4 -20.75 -4.58 -12.80
N GLN A 5 -19.41 -4.56 -12.90
CA GLN A 5 -18.67 -3.32 -13.14
C GLN A 5 -18.68 -2.92 -14.62
N GLN A 6 -18.65 -3.89 -15.53
CA GLN A 6 -18.79 -3.66 -16.98
C GLN A 6 -20.15 -3.01 -17.30
N ALA A 7 -21.24 -3.55 -16.73
CA ALA A 7 -22.59 -3.02 -16.93
C ALA A 7 -22.82 -1.59 -16.38
N ARG A 8 -21.86 -1.00 -15.65
CA ARG A 8 -21.93 0.38 -15.14
C ARG A 8 -21.34 1.40 -16.10
N ASP A 9 -20.65 0.97 -17.16
CA ASP A 9 -20.17 1.87 -18.18
C ASP A 9 -21.36 2.48 -18.94
N LYS A 10 -21.23 3.76 -19.34
CA LYS A 10 -22.28 4.50 -20.07
C LYS A 10 -22.62 3.86 -21.41
N LEU A 11 -21.66 3.15 -22.00
CA LEU A 11 -21.81 2.43 -23.26
C LEU A 11 -22.03 0.91 -23.05
N GLY A 12 -22.27 0.48 -21.81
CA GLY A 12 -22.39 -0.95 -21.47
C GLY A 12 -21.08 -1.71 -21.71
N ASP A 13 -21.19 -2.93 -22.23
CA ASP A 13 -20.04 -3.84 -22.38
C ASP A 13 -19.01 -3.37 -23.44
N GLU A 14 -19.36 -2.38 -24.28
CA GLU A 14 -18.49 -1.82 -25.32
C GLU A 14 -17.70 -0.57 -24.85
N GLY A 15 -17.92 -0.11 -23.62
CA GLY A 15 -17.23 1.07 -23.11
C GLY A 15 -15.78 0.80 -22.67
N GLU A 16 -14.95 1.85 -22.65
CA GLU A 16 -13.53 1.76 -22.29
C GLU A 16 -13.30 1.20 -20.88
N HIS A 17 -14.21 1.45 -19.95
CA HIS A 17 -14.13 0.92 -18.59
C HIS A 17 -14.45 -0.57 -18.57
N ALA A 18 -15.44 -1.00 -19.36
CA ALA A 18 -15.79 -2.42 -19.50
C ALA A 18 -14.66 -3.22 -20.18
N ALA A 19 -14.05 -2.65 -21.23
CA ALA A 19 -12.90 -3.23 -21.92
C ALA A 19 -11.65 -3.32 -21.04
N TRP A 20 -11.41 -2.31 -20.18
CA TRP A 20 -10.31 -2.37 -19.22
C TRP A 20 -10.48 -3.55 -18.26
N PHE A 21 -11.68 -3.74 -17.69
CA PHE A 21 -11.94 -4.84 -16.77
C PHE A 21 -11.80 -6.21 -17.43
N ASP A 22 -12.23 -6.33 -18.68
CA ASP A 22 -12.07 -7.58 -19.43
C ASP A 22 -10.59 -7.93 -19.64
N ASN A 23 -9.82 -6.97 -20.16
CA ASN A 23 -8.37 -7.15 -20.36
C ASN A 23 -7.63 -7.42 -19.04
N HIS A 24 -7.97 -6.68 -17.98
CA HIS A 24 -7.37 -6.84 -16.64
C HIS A 24 -7.54 -8.26 -16.10
N PHE A 25 -8.77 -8.79 -16.08
CA PHE A 25 -9.01 -10.12 -15.53
C PHE A 25 -8.58 -11.24 -16.48
N ASN A 26 -8.70 -11.04 -17.80
CA ASN A 26 -8.21 -12.01 -18.78
C ASN A 26 -6.69 -12.21 -18.68
N PHE A 27 -5.92 -11.15 -18.44
CA PHE A 27 -4.48 -11.27 -18.22
C PHE A 27 -4.12 -12.29 -17.13
N PHE A 28 -4.76 -12.22 -15.96
CA PHE A 28 -4.50 -13.15 -14.86
C PHE A 28 -5.10 -14.53 -15.11
N ASN A 29 -6.24 -14.63 -15.82
CA ASN A 29 -6.89 -15.89 -16.13
C ASN A 29 -6.10 -16.79 -17.08
N VAL A 30 -5.29 -16.20 -17.97
CA VAL A 30 -4.50 -16.92 -18.98
C VAL A 30 -3.16 -17.43 -18.42
N GLN A 31 -2.74 -16.97 -17.23
CA GLN A 31 -1.48 -17.42 -16.62
C GLN A 31 -1.57 -18.90 -16.21
N GLN A 32 -0.60 -19.72 -16.65
CA GLN A 32 -0.56 -21.15 -16.30
C GLN A 32 -0.47 -21.38 -14.79
N ASP A 33 0.31 -20.56 -14.09
CA ASP A 33 0.56 -20.70 -12.66
C ASP A 33 -0.40 -19.86 -11.80
N ARG A 34 -1.57 -19.48 -12.35
CA ARG A 34 -2.50 -18.53 -11.72
C ARG A 34 -2.86 -18.94 -10.30
N ASP A 35 -3.25 -20.20 -10.12
CA ASP A 35 -3.78 -20.68 -8.84
C ASP A 35 -2.65 -20.91 -7.82
N GLU A 36 -1.49 -21.39 -8.26
CA GLU A 36 -0.32 -21.61 -7.42
C GLU A 36 0.30 -20.29 -6.92
N LEU A 37 0.36 -19.29 -7.80
CA LEU A 37 0.94 -17.98 -7.48
C LEU A 37 -0.09 -16.98 -6.96
N TYR A 38 -1.33 -17.40 -6.68
CA TYR A 38 -2.41 -16.51 -6.27
C TYR A 38 -1.99 -15.56 -5.14
N ASP A 39 -1.37 -16.10 -4.09
CA ASP A 39 -0.91 -15.31 -2.96
C ASP A 39 0.20 -14.31 -3.31
N ALA A 40 0.99 -14.60 -4.35
CA ALA A 40 2.05 -13.72 -4.84
C ALA A 40 1.49 -12.55 -5.65
N TRP A 41 0.50 -12.79 -6.53
CA TRP A 41 0.04 -11.76 -7.46
C TRP A 41 -1.25 -11.04 -7.04
N LYS A 42 -2.05 -11.57 -6.11
CA LYS A 42 -3.32 -10.93 -5.67
C LYS A 42 -3.13 -9.50 -5.14
N GLY A 43 -1.99 -9.22 -4.51
CA GLY A 43 -1.66 -7.89 -4.02
C GLY A 43 -1.42 -6.90 -5.16
N ILE A 44 -0.72 -7.34 -6.21
CA ILE A 44 -0.44 -6.54 -7.39
C ILE A 44 -1.71 -6.26 -8.19
N GLU A 45 -2.55 -7.28 -8.39
CA GLU A 45 -3.85 -7.12 -9.04
C GLU A 45 -4.70 -6.06 -8.33
N LEU A 46 -4.72 -6.07 -6.99
CA LEU A 46 -5.45 -5.09 -6.19
C LEU A 46 -4.91 -3.67 -6.39
N GLU A 47 -3.59 -3.49 -6.42
CA GLU A 47 -2.97 -2.19 -6.67
C GLU A 47 -3.28 -1.68 -8.08
N LEU A 48 -3.16 -2.52 -9.11
CA LEU A 48 -3.53 -2.15 -10.49
C LEU A 48 -5.00 -1.71 -10.61
N ARG A 49 -5.90 -2.35 -9.85
CA ARG A 49 -7.31 -1.93 -9.77
C ARG A 49 -7.52 -0.61 -9.02
N LYS A 50 -6.70 -0.30 -8.02
CA LYS A 50 -6.73 1.00 -7.33
C LYS A 50 -6.16 2.10 -8.22
N ASP A 51 -5.10 1.81 -8.96
CA ASP A 51 -4.47 2.74 -9.89
C ASP A 51 -5.39 3.09 -11.04
N HIS A 52 -6.03 2.10 -11.68
CA HIS A 52 -7.05 2.37 -12.69
C HIS A 52 -8.19 3.23 -12.14
N ARG A 53 -8.72 2.92 -10.94
CA ARG A 53 -9.78 3.74 -10.33
C ARG A 53 -9.37 5.16 -9.98
N SER A 54 -8.12 5.37 -9.58
CA SER A 54 -7.64 6.69 -9.10
C SER A 54 -7.09 7.58 -10.23
N GLN A 55 -6.45 6.97 -11.22
CA GLN A 55 -5.71 7.65 -12.27
C GLN A 55 -6.31 7.44 -13.66
N ASN A 56 -7.33 6.60 -13.80
CA ASN A 56 -7.94 6.21 -15.08
C ASN A 56 -6.89 5.73 -16.11
N LEU A 57 -5.93 4.94 -15.63
CA LEU A 57 -4.88 4.39 -16.49
C LEU A 57 -5.48 3.34 -17.42
N ALA A 58 -5.14 3.44 -18.70
CA ALA A 58 -5.46 2.41 -19.68
C ALA A 58 -4.76 1.10 -19.33
N PHE A 59 -5.30 -0.01 -19.85
CA PHE A 59 -4.64 -1.31 -19.74
C PHE A 59 -3.37 -1.31 -20.59
N ASN A 60 -2.26 -1.77 -20.01
CA ASN A 60 -0.99 -1.94 -20.71
C ASN A 60 -0.42 -3.32 -20.37
N ALA A 61 -0.34 -4.19 -21.38
CA ALA A 61 0.15 -5.55 -21.20
C ALA A 61 1.59 -5.59 -20.67
N SER A 62 2.47 -4.69 -21.14
CA SER A 62 3.87 -4.67 -20.72
C SER A 62 4.04 -4.33 -19.24
N ASP A 63 3.21 -3.43 -18.71
CA ASP A 63 3.24 -3.06 -17.29
C ASP A 63 2.75 -4.22 -16.42
N TYR A 64 1.71 -4.94 -16.88
CA TYR A 64 1.17 -6.12 -16.22
C TYR A 64 2.18 -7.26 -16.21
N ASP A 65 2.84 -7.54 -17.34
CA ASP A 65 3.90 -8.53 -17.44
C ASP A 65 5.07 -8.23 -16.51
N ALA A 66 5.51 -6.97 -16.46
CA ALA A 66 6.59 -6.55 -15.58
C ALA A 66 6.22 -6.67 -14.10
N ALA A 67 4.98 -6.32 -13.73
CA ALA A 67 4.49 -6.44 -12.36
C ALA A 67 4.33 -7.92 -11.96
N PHE A 68 3.74 -8.74 -12.83
CA PHE A 68 3.53 -10.17 -12.60
C PHE A 68 4.86 -10.93 -12.49
N SER A 69 5.80 -10.66 -13.40
CA SER A 69 7.15 -11.26 -13.37
C SER A 69 7.90 -10.95 -12.07
N ARG A 70 7.72 -9.73 -11.55
CA ARG A 70 8.29 -9.30 -10.27
C ARG A 70 7.65 -10.04 -9.09
N ALA A 71 6.33 -10.20 -9.09
CA ALA A 71 5.64 -11.03 -8.08
C ALA A 71 6.18 -12.47 -8.08
N LYS A 72 6.33 -13.04 -9.28
CA LYS A 72 6.83 -14.41 -9.45
C LYS A 72 8.26 -14.56 -8.94
N SER A 73 9.15 -13.60 -9.25
CA SER A 73 10.53 -13.64 -8.77
C SER A 73 10.62 -13.44 -7.25
N GLU A 74 9.84 -12.52 -6.68
CA GLU A 74 9.79 -12.30 -5.23
C GLU A 74 9.27 -13.54 -4.49
N HIS A 75 8.21 -14.16 -5.00
CA HIS A 75 7.68 -15.41 -4.44
C HIS A 75 8.71 -16.53 -4.49
N LYS A 76 9.41 -16.70 -5.62
CA LYS A 76 10.48 -17.68 -5.76
C LYS A 76 11.58 -17.48 -4.73
N LEU A 77 12.09 -16.24 -4.60
CA LEU A 77 13.13 -15.92 -3.60
C LEU A 77 12.65 -16.19 -2.17
N ARG A 78 11.40 -15.84 -1.85
CA ARG A 78 10.82 -16.09 -0.53
C ARG A 78 10.68 -17.57 -0.23
N SER A 79 10.25 -18.36 -1.21
CA SER A 79 10.15 -19.82 -1.10
C SER A 79 11.53 -20.46 -0.91
N GLU A 80 12.54 -20.03 -1.67
CA GLU A 80 13.91 -20.51 -1.53
C GLU A 80 14.50 -20.17 -0.15
N PHE A 81 14.31 -18.93 0.32
CA PHE A 81 14.73 -18.53 1.65
C PHE A 81 14.04 -19.34 2.75
N GLN A 82 12.74 -19.58 2.62
CA GLN A 82 11.99 -20.39 3.57
C GLN A 82 12.46 -21.86 3.57
N ALA A 83 12.82 -22.42 2.41
CA ALA A 83 13.39 -23.76 2.33
C ALA A 83 14.77 -23.87 3.00
N LEU A 84 15.58 -22.80 2.96
CA LEU A 84 16.89 -22.75 3.63
C LEU A 84 16.78 -22.56 5.16
N VAL A 85 15.74 -21.87 5.63
CA VAL A 85 15.50 -21.56 7.05
C VAL A 85 14.63 -22.60 7.74
N ALA A 86 13.88 -23.41 7.00
CA ALA A 86 13.13 -24.52 7.56
C ALA A 86 14.10 -25.49 8.27
N PRO A 87 13.91 -25.79 9.58
CA PRO A 87 14.77 -26.73 10.27
C PRO A 87 14.68 -28.06 9.54
N SER A 88 15.82 -28.59 9.14
CA SER A 88 15.97 -29.92 8.57
C SER A 88 15.30 -30.95 9.48
N GLN A 89 14.05 -31.31 9.15
CA GLN A 89 13.41 -32.48 9.71
C GLN A 89 14.11 -33.70 9.12
N GLY A 90 15.19 -34.12 9.77
CA GLY A 90 16.05 -35.15 9.22
C GLY A 90 17.12 -35.67 10.17
N SER A 91 16.79 -35.90 11.45
CA SER A 91 17.54 -36.82 12.32
C SER A 91 16.64 -37.33 13.46
N ARG A 92 15.71 -38.24 13.13
CA ARG A 92 15.13 -39.12 14.16
C ARG A 92 16.23 -40.07 14.62
N LEU A 93 16.79 -39.87 15.80
CA LEU A 93 17.53 -40.91 16.51
C LEU A 93 16.51 -41.85 17.20
N PRO A 94 16.76 -43.18 17.20
CA PRO A 94 15.79 -44.15 17.71
C PRO A 94 15.69 -44.08 19.25
N PRO A 95 14.55 -44.46 19.84
CA PRO A 95 14.42 -44.53 21.28
C PRO A 95 15.11 -45.81 21.76
N THR A 96 16.22 -45.69 22.51
CA THR A 96 16.74 -46.82 23.28
C THR A 96 16.42 -46.62 24.76
N ASN A 97 15.65 -47.57 25.26
CA ASN A 97 15.30 -47.71 26.66
C ASN A 97 16.53 -48.12 27.49
N ASN A 98 16.57 -47.55 28.70
CA ASN A 98 17.09 -48.10 29.96
C ASN A 98 18.59 -48.09 30.31
N ARG A 99 18.82 -47.32 31.38
CA ARG A 99 19.43 -47.68 32.69
C ARG A 99 20.95 -47.62 32.89
N GLY A 100 21.32 -46.74 33.84
CA GLY A 100 22.45 -46.82 34.78
C GLY A 100 23.80 -46.45 34.16
N GLY A 101 24.65 -45.59 34.69
CA GLY A 101 24.83 -45.05 36.04
C GLY A 101 26.35 -44.91 36.23
N GLY A 102 26.85 -43.77 36.71
CA GLY A 102 28.28 -43.63 36.99
C GLY A 102 28.82 -42.21 36.98
N ASN A 103 28.97 -41.66 38.19
CA ASN A 103 30.01 -40.76 38.68
C ASN A 103 30.80 -39.81 37.75
N HIS A 104 30.87 -38.54 38.21
CA HIS A 104 32.04 -37.63 38.22
C HIS A 104 32.67 -37.21 36.87
N ASN A 105 33.14 -35.98 36.63
CA ASN A 105 33.17 -34.69 37.32
C ASN A 105 33.80 -33.69 36.31
N LYS A 106 33.57 -32.39 36.59
CA LYS A 106 34.38 -31.20 36.25
C LYS A 106 33.91 -30.30 35.09
N ASN A 107 33.47 -29.12 35.55
CA ASN A 107 33.84 -27.76 35.07
C ASN A 107 33.31 -27.35 33.68
N LEU A 108 32.51 -26.29 33.49
CA LEU A 108 32.44 -24.96 34.11
C LEU A 108 31.04 -24.34 33.91
N SER A 109 30.65 -23.47 34.85
CA SER A 109 29.97 -22.16 34.66
C SER A 109 28.70 -22.07 33.78
N PHE A 110 27.55 -21.51 34.17
CA PHE A 110 27.08 -20.79 35.36
C PHE A 110 25.59 -21.06 35.50
N LYS A 111 25.14 -21.21 36.75
CA LYS A 111 23.76 -21.46 37.16
C LYS A 111 22.89 -20.22 36.96
N SER A 112 21.73 -20.42 36.36
CA SER A 112 20.51 -19.65 36.61
C SER A 112 20.25 -19.52 38.13
N PRO A 113 19.38 -18.59 38.54
CA PRO A 113 18.19 -19.12 39.18
C PRO A 113 16.91 -18.45 38.72
N SER A 114 15.89 -19.31 38.68
CA SER A 114 14.48 -19.01 38.60
C SER A 114 14.01 -18.11 39.75
N ARG A 115 13.06 -17.22 39.45
CA ARG A 115 11.79 -17.11 40.19
C ARG A 115 10.80 -16.17 39.49
N PHE A 116 9.54 -16.50 39.68
CA PHE A 116 8.32 -16.04 39.03
C PHE A 116 7.87 -14.61 39.45
N HIS A 117 7.12 -13.99 38.51
CA HIS A 117 6.18 -12.85 38.59
C HIS A 117 6.76 -11.40 38.63
N PRO A 118 5.98 -10.38 38.20
CA PRO A 118 5.38 -10.21 36.88
C PRO A 118 5.74 -8.80 36.34
N ASN A 119 6.13 -8.65 35.07
CA ASN A 119 6.10 -7.34 34.45
C ASN A 119 5.43 -7.45 33.09
N SER A 120 4.25 -6.85 33.04
CA SER A 120 3.44 -6.63 31.86
C SER A 120 4.24 -5.81 30.85
N GLN A 121 4.89 -6.47 29.90
CA GLN A 121 5.08 -5.89 28.60
C GLN A 121 4.42 -6.81 27.59
N SER A 122 3.22 -6.41 27.20
CA SER A 122 2.58 -6.87 25.98
C SER A 122 3.60 -6.70 24.86
N PHE A 123 4.06 -7.82 24.29
CA PHE A 123 4.69 -7.83 22.98
C PHE A 123 3.77 -7.03 22.03
N PRO A 124 4.29 -6.08 21.23
CA PRO A 124 3.45 -5.41 20.25
C PRO A 124 2.91 -6.49 19.33
N SER A 125 1.60 -6.72 19.39
CA SER A 125 0.92 -7.68 18.56
C SER A 125 1.34 -7.44 17.11
N GLY A 126 1.94 -8.47 16.52
CA GLY A 126 2.22 -8.52 15.11
C GLY A 126 0.94 -8.26 14.32
N SER A 127 0.88 -7.09 13.70
CA SER A 127 0.31 -6.97 12.37
C SER A 127 1.49 -6.59 11.50
N GLY A 128 1.83 -7.45 10.55
CA GLY A 128 2.84 -7.19 9.53
C GLY A 128 2.39 -6.00 8.67
N ARG A 129 2.55 -4.81 9.20
CA ARG A 129 2.60 -3.58 8.45
C ARG A 129 4.06 -3.46 8.06
N SER A 130 4.34 -3.76 6.79
CA SER A 130 5.57 -3.37 6.15
C SER A 130 5.95 -1.99 6.68
N SER A 131 7.10 -1.90 7.34
CA SER A 131 7.76 -0.64 7.66
C SER A 131 8.20 -0.01 6.34
N SER A 132 7.24 0.40 5.53
CA SER A 132 7.49 1.36 4.48
C SER A 132 7.76 2.66 5.22
N SER A 133 8.99 3.13 5.11
CA SER A 133 9.33 4.54 5.26
C SER A 133 8.65 5.36 4.16
N SER A 134 7.32 5.22 4.02
CA SER A 134 6.50 6.00 3.10
C SER A 134 6.45 7.43 3.63
N SER A 135 7.44 8.20 3.19
CA SER A 135 7.53 9.66 3.33
C SER A 135 6.38 10.41 2.65
N SER A 136 5.33 9.71 2.18
CA SER A 136 4.14 10.30 1.59
C SER A 136 3.38 11.10 2.65
N THR A 137 3.34 12.41 2.45
CA THR A 137 2.52 13.33 3.24
C THR A 137 1.09 13.30 2.70
N CYS A 138 0.13 13.08 3.58
CA CYS A 138 -1.29 13.07 3.26
C CYS A 138 -1.75 14.47 2.84
N LEU A 139 -2.36 14.57 1.65
CA LEU A 139 -2.84 15.84 1.09
C LEU A 139 -4.07 16.43 1.78
N ILE A 140 -4.67 15.73 2.76
CA ILE A 140 -5.82 16.22 3.53
C ILE A 140 -5.40 16.72 4.91
N CYS A 141 -4.60 15.95 5.63
CA CYS A 141 -4.26 16.24 7.03
C CYS A 141 -2.81 16.63 7.25
N ALA A 142 -1.98 16.64 6.19
CA ALA A 142 -0.56 16.99 6.26
C ALA A 142 0.32 16.03 7.11
N GLU A 143 -0.23 14.91 7.59
CA GLU A 143 0.51 13.88 8.32
C GLU A 143 1.19 12.88 7.38
N LYS A 144 2.27 12.25 7.85
CA LYS A 144 3.01 11.22 7.10
C LYS A 144 2.48 9.82 7.43
N GLY A 145 2.71 8.87 6.53
CA GLY A 145 2.43 7.45 6.78
C GLY A 145 1.07 6.96 6.28
N HIS A 146 0.23 7.85 5.71
CA HIS A 146 -1.01 7.46 5.03
C HIS A 146 -1.33 8.34 3.84
N ASN A 147 -2.24 7.85 3.00
CA ASN A 147 -2.78 8.58 1.85
C ASN A 147 -4.21 9.10 2.15
N VAL A 148 -4.76 9.86 1.20
CA VAL A 148 -6.10 10.46 1.27
C VAL A 148 -7.21 9.44 1.56
N PHE A 149 -7.10 8.21 1.05
CA PHE A 149 -8.13 7.17 1.17
C PHE A 149 -8.24 6.53 2.56
N HIS A 150 -7.36 6.87 3.50
CA HIS A 150 -7.51 6.46 4.90
C HIS A 150 -8.49 7.36 5.66
N HIS A 151 -8.91 8.48 5.08
CA HIS A 151 -9.97 9.31 5.62
C HIS A 151 -11.34 8.80 5.15
N GLN A 152 -12.31 8.75 6.06
CA GLN A 152 -13.69 8.47 5.69
C GLN A 152 -14.30 9.66 4.97
N ASP A 153 -15.32 9.38 4.15
CA ASP A 153 -16.13 10.41 3.51
C ASP A 153 -16.75 11.31 4.56
N SER A 154 -16.31 12.57 4.58
CA SER A 154 -16.78 13.57 5.53
C SER A 154 -17.01 14.89 4.80
N PRO A 155 -18.17 15.53 5.00
CA PRO A 155 -18.39 16.89 4.49
C PRO A 155 -17.55 17.92 5.26
N ILE A 156 -17.03 17.56 6.44
CA ILE A 156 -16.26 18.43 7.31
C ILE A 156 -14.77 18.27 6.97
N PRO A 157 -14.08 19.34 6.58
CA PRO A 157 -12.64 19.28 6.32
C PRO A 157 -11.85 18.92 7.57
N VAL A 158 -10.83 18.09 7.39
CA VAL A 158 -9.94 17.67 8.48
C VAL A 158 -9.18 18.89 9.02
N LYS A 159 -9.04 18.97 10.35
CA LYS A 159 -8.19 19.99 10.97
C LYS A 159 -6.73 19.59 10.79
N LEU A 160 -5.92 20.50 10.27
CA LEU A 160 -4.47 20.32 10.23
C LEU A 160 -3.88 20.58 11.62
N ALA A 161 -2.60 20.26 11.79
CA ALA A 161 -1.87 20.45 13.04
C ALA A 161 -1.77 21.93 13.49
N ASP A 162 -1.97 22.90 12.60
CA ASP A 162 -2.09 24.33 12.94
C ASP A 162 -3.49 24.71 13.48
N GLY A 163 -4.38 23.73 13.68
CA GLY A 163 -5.74 23.89 14.15
C GLY A 163 -6.72 24.43 13.10
N LYS A 164 -6.24 24.84 11.92
CA LYS A 164 -7.07 25.37 10.84
C LYS A 164 -7.59 24.22 9.96
N PRO A 165 -8.84 24.27 9.49
CA PRO A 165 -9.37 23.26 8.60
C PRO A 165 -8.59 23.23 7.28
N ALA A 166 -8.48 22.05 6.69
CA ALA A 166 -8.07 21.89 5.31
C ALA A 166 -9.06 22.61 4.40
N TRP A 167 -8.61 23.06 3.24
CA TRP A 167 -9.52 23.61 2.23
C TRP A 167 -10.15 22.50 1.38
N SER A 168 -9.60 21.29 1.40
CA SER A 168 -10.14 20.12 0.71
C SER A 168 -10.77 19.11 1.66
N LYS A 169 -11.59 18.22 1.11
CA LYS A 169 -12.16 17.07 1.82
C LYS A 169 -11.94 15.76 1.03
N CYS A 170 -12.10 14.64 1.73
CA CYS A 170 -12.15 13.32 1.11
C CYS A 170 -13.59 12.97 0.74
N THR A 171 -13.77 12.42 -0.45
CA THR A 171 -15.00 11.75 -0.86
C THR A 171 -14.65 10.40 -1.48
N ASN A 172 -15.66 9.58 -1.78
CA ASN A 172 -15.49 8.32 -2.53
C ASN A 172 -14.82 8.53 -3.90
N ARG A 173 -14.80 9.77 -4.41
CA ARG A 173 -14.14 10.18 -5.65
C ARG A 173 -12.69 10.67 -5.44
N GLY A 174 -12.18 10.60 -4.21
CA GLY A 174 -10.85 11.04 -3.82
C GLY A 174 -10.82 12.46 -3.26
N LEU A 175 -9.72 13.17 -3.55
CA LEU A 175 -9.46 14.52 -3.07
C LEU A 175 -10.29 15.55 -3.84
N VAL A 176 -11.16 16.26 -3.12
CA VAL A 176 -12.04 17.28 -3.72
C VAL A 176 -12.01 18.59 -2.95
N ALA A 177 -12.32 19.67 -3.65
CA ALA A 177 -12.57 20.98 -3.08
C ALA A 177 -13.89 21.00 -2.27
N LEU A 178 -14.12 22.08 -1.51
CA LEU A 178 -15.37 22.23 -0.74
C LEU A 178 -16.63 22.20 -1.63
N ASP A 179 -16.51 22.72 -2.86
CA ASP A 179 -17.53 22.72 -3.91
C ASP A 179 -17.65 21.37 -4.66
N ASN A 180 -16.99 20.31 -4.17
CA ASN A 180 -16.91 18.97 -4.75
C ASN A 180 -16.18 18.87 -6.09
N ARG A 181 -15.45 19.90 -6.53
CA ARG A 181 -14.61 19.79 -7.72
C ARG A 181 -13.39 18.89 -7.45
N PRO A 182 -13.07 17.92 -8.34
CA PRO A 182 -11.86 17.10 -8.20
C PRO A 182 -10.61 17.96 -8.18
N ILE A 183 -9.69 17.65 -7.26
CA ILE A 183 -8.38 18.32 -7.17
C ILE A 183 -7.31 17.39 -7.73
N CYS A 184 -6.40 17.95 -8.53
CA CYS A 184 -5.29 17.18 -9.06
C CYS A 184 -4.28 16.82 -7.95
N VAL A 185 -4.15 15.52 -7.68
CA VAL A 185 -3.18 14.96 -6.72
C VAL A 185 -1.75 15.17 -7.22
N LEU A 186 -1.47 14.90 -8.51
CA LEU A 186 -0.13 15.01 -9.08
C LEU A 186 0.40 16.44 -8.97
N TRP A 187 -0.43 17.42 -9.33
CA TRP A 187 -0.10 18.83 -9.15
C TRP A 187 0.12 19.18 -7.69
N ASN A 188 -0.71 18.71 -6.75
CA ASN A 188 -0.53 18.97 -5.31
C ASN A 188 0.80 18.43 -4.75
N VAL A 189 1.32 17.36 -5.35
CA VAL A 189 2.60 16.74 -4.98
C VAL A 189 3.79 17.47 -5.62
N ARG A 190 3.71 17.83 -6.90
CA ARG A 190 4.89 18.25 -7.70
C ARG A 190 4.85 19.67 -8.26
N GLY A 191 3.69 20.30 -8.26
CA GLY A 191 3.42 21.57 -8.94
C GLY A 191 3.47 21.45 -10.47
N ASP A 192 3.46 22.61 -11.14
CA ASP A 192 3.63 22.71 -12.59
C ASP A 192 5.13 22.63 -12.93
N ARG A 193 5.70 21.41 -12.90
CA ARG A 193 7.08 21.20 -13.37
C ARG A 193 7.07 20.64 -14.80
N PRO A 194 7.69 21.33 -15.77
CA PRO A 194 7.75 20.89 -17.17
C PRO A 194 8.77 19.76 -17.41
N ALA A 195 9.16 19.01 -16.39
CA ALA A 195 10.05 17.86 -16.59
C ALA A 195 9.32 16.81 -17.45
N GLN A 196 9.94 16.49 -18.58
CA GLN A 196 9.33 16.18 -19.88
C GLN A 196 8.36 15.00 -19.97
N ASN A 197 8.07 14.27 -18.88
CA ASN A 197 7.23 13.06 -18.88
C ASN A 197 6.17 13.01 -17.78
N PHE A 198 5.95 14.11 -17.02
CA PHE A 198 5.04 14.07 -15.85
C PHE A 198 4.07 15.25 -15.77
N ALA A 199 3.76 15.87 -16.91
CA ALA A 199 2.67 16.85 -16.97
C ALA A 199 1.33 16.15 -16.74
N CYS A 200 0.40 16.84 -16.11
CA CYS A 200 -0.97 16.36 -16.00
C CYS A 200 -1.57 16.28 -17.41
N THR A 201 -2.14 15.14 -17.79
CA THR A 201 -2.78 14.92 -19.10
C THR A 201 -4.23 15.40 -19.16
N HIS A 202 -4.76 15.88 -18.04
CA HIS A 202 -6.13 16.35 -17.91
C HIS A 202 -6.22 17.87 -18.08
N SER A 203 -7.41 18.35 -18.43
CA SER A 203 -7.72 19.77 -18.46
C SER A 203 -7.88 20.34 -17.04
N LYS A 204 -7.88 21.67 -16.89
CA LYS A 204 -8.08 22.32 -15.57
C LYS A 204 -9.55 22.23 -15.13
N GLU A 205 -10.44 21.98 -16.08
CA GLU A 205 -11.87 21.78 -15.90
C GLU A 205 -12.18 20.39 -15.33
N GLU A 206 -11.39 19.38 -15.72
CA GLU A 206 -11.51 18.00 -15.21
C GLU A 206 -10.98 17.87 -13.78
N ARG A 207 -9.81 18.43 -13.50
CA ARG A 207 -9.22 18.46 -12.16
C ARG A 207 -8.54 19.78 -11.89
N ALA A 208 -8.93 20.42 -10.80
CA ALA A 208 -8.43 21.73 -10.43
C ALA A 208 -6.99 21.66 -9.87
N HIS A 209 -6.14 22.56 -10.37
CA HIS A 209 -4.81 22.83 -9.81
C HIS A 209 -4.95 23.84 -8.65
N LEU A 210 -5.42 23.33 -7.51
CA LEU A 210 -5.65 24.10 -6.27
C LEU A 210 -4.95 23.42 -5.11
N CYS A 211 -4.31 24.21 -4.25
CA CYS A 211 -3.67 23.71 -3.03
C CYS A 211 -4.73 23.08 -2.13
N SER A 212 -4.59 21.80 -1.78
CA SER A 212 -5.54 21.11 -0.91
C SER A 212 -5.59 21.69 0.51
N PHE A 213 -4.50 22.31 0.97
CA PHE A 213 -4.44 22.90 2.31
C PHE A 213 -5.09 24.28 2.43
N CYS A 214 -5.10 25.09 1.37
CA CYS A 214 -5.58 26.49 1.44
C CYS A 214 -6.45 26.96 0.26
N GLY A 215 -6.59 26.18 -0.80
CA GLY A 215 -7.36 26.53 -1.99
C GLY A 215 -6.66 27.48 -2.98
N SER A 216 -5.40 27.84 -2.75
CA SER A 216 -4.67 28.73 -3.66
C SER A 216 -4.32 28.07 -4.99
N LYS A 217 -4.34 28.83 -6.08
CA LYS A 217 -3.83 28.44 -7.41
C LYS A 217 -2.33 28.69 -7.58
N SER A 218 -1.72 29.45 -6.66
CA SER A 218 -0.33 29.94 -6.81
C SER A 218 0.73 28.90 -6.48
N HIS A 219 0.39 27.88 -5.69
CA HIS A 219 1.34 26.89 -5.19
C HIS A 219 0.64 25.57 -4.91
N HIS A 220 1.39 24.47 -4.97
CA HIS A 220 0.89 23.15 -4.66
C HIS A 220 1.01 22.82 -3.16
N ALA A 221 0.21 21.88 -2.63
CA ALA A 221 0.20 21.55 -1.20
C ALA A 221 1.59 21.22 -0.62
N LEU A 222 2.36 20.34 -1.28
CA LEU A 222 3.68 19.93 -0.80
C LEU A 222 4.79 20.96 -1.02
N SER A 223 4.48 22.15 -1.58
CA SER A 223 5.40 23.29 -1.57
C SER A 223 5.51 23.93 -0.18
N TRP A 224 4.55 23.66 0.71
CA TRP A 224 4.45 24.25 2.05
C TRP A 224 4.45 25.80 2.07
N THR A 225 4.03 26.42 0.96
CA THR A 225 4.02 27.89 0.84
C THR A 225 2.91 28.52 1.68
N CYS A 226 1.73 27.90 1.77
CA CYS A 226 0.62 28.44 2.57
C CYS A 226 0.69 28.12 4.06
N ARG A 227 1.48 27.11 4.44
CA ARG A 227 1.55 26.60 5.82
C ARG A 227 2.95 26.06 6.07
N SER A 228 3.59 26.55 7.13
CA SER A 228 4.82 25.98 7.67
C SER A 228 4.59 24.52 8.05
N GLN A 229 5.55 23.63 7.78
CA GLN A 229 5.50 22.23 8.23
C GLN A 229 5.15 22.16 9.72
N ALA A 230 4.26 21.24 10.10
CA ALA A 230 3.93 20.94 11.49
C ALA A 230 4.39 19.51 11.83
N PRO A 231 4.69 19.23 13.12
CA PRO A 231 6.02 18.96 13.63
C PRO A 231 6.53 17.54 13.32
N SER A 232 7.84 17.42 13.29
CA SER A 232 8.56 16.15 13.45
C SER A 232 8.26 15.56 14.84
N ASN A 233 7.67 14.37 14.86
CA ASN A 233 7.83 13.42 15.96
C ASN A 233 8.63 12.22 15.44
#